data_AF-A0A0N6ZN56-F1
#
_entry.id   AF-A0A0N6ZN56-F1
#
_cell.length_a   1.000
_cell.length_b   1.000
_cell.length_c   1.000
_cell.angle_alpha   90.00
_cell.angle_beta   90.00
_cell.angle_gamma   90.00
#
_symmetry.space_group_name_H-M   'P 1'
#
loop_
_entity.id
_entity.type
_entity.pdbx_description
1 polymer ?
#
loop_
_entity_poly.entity_id
_entity_poly.type
_entity_poly.pdbx_seq_one_letter_code
_entity_poly.pdbx_strand_id
1 'polypeptide(L)'
;MNHSVPFDFSRWAFLSAPLADVLAACRVRLVEQLLMPHPHMTACIALGGAGAEVHVPADQDPMERQLHVRGLLARWNGVDVADWPMPVLFSPETTGGAA
;
A
#
# COMPACT_ATOMS: atom_id res chain seq x y z
N MET A 1 -5.46 -2.72 -30.05
CA MET A 1 -5.03 -1.49 -29.34
C MET A 1 -5.58 -1.59 -27.93
N ASN A 2 -4.77 -2.00 -26.96
CA ASN A 2 -5.21 -2.03 -25.55
C ASN A 2 -5.23 -0.59 -25.05
N HIS A 3 -6.41 0.03 -25.04
CA HIS A 3 -6.64 1.25 -24.31
C HIS A 3 -6.68 0.89 -22.82
N SER A 4 -5.50 0.80 -22.18
CA SER A 4 -5.45 0.82 -20.72
C SER A 4 -5.98 2.18 -20.30
N VAL A 5 -7.22 2.21 -19.83
CA VAL A 5 -7.80 3.40 -19.20
C VAL A 5 -6.87 3.77 -18.04
N PRO A 6 -6.37 5.02 -17.96
CA PRO A 6 -5.52 5.43 -16.85
C PRO A 6 -6.29 5.28 -15.54
N PHE A 7 -5.64 4.72 -14.52
CA PHE A 7 -6.22 4.56 -13.19
C PHE A 7 -6.53 5.94 -12.60
N ASP A 8 -7.74 6.10 -12.06
CA ASP A 8 -8.14 7.29 -11.32
C ASP A 8 -7.57 7.24 -9.91
N PHE A 9 -6.73 8.21 -9.53
CA PHE A 9 -6.13 8.28 -8.19
C PHE A 9 -7.07 9.00 -7.20
N SER A 10 -8.35 8.65 -7.21
CA SER A 10 -9.35 9.17 -6.26
C SER A 10 -9.54 8.21 -5.07
N ARG A 11 -10.04 8.74 -3.95
CA ARG A 11 -10.41 7.92 -2.78
C ARG A 11 -11.32 6.75 -3.16
N TRP A 12 -12.30 7.01 -4.02
CA TRP A 12 -13.26 6.01 -4.46
C TRP A 12 -12.61 4.90 -5.27
N ALA A 13 -11.76 5.25 -6.23
CA ALA A 13 -11.06 4.26 -7.05
C ALA A 13 -10.17 3.33 -6.22
N PHE A 14 -9.46 3.86 -5.21
CA PHE A 14 -8.68 3.03 -4.29
C PHE A 14 -9.54 2.08 -3.44
N LEU A 15 -10.82 2.40 -3.17
CA LEU A 15 -11.72 1.55 -2.39
C LEU A 15 -12.48 0.54 -3.27
N SER A 16 -12.88 0.93 -4.48
CA SER A 16 -13.78 0.14 -5.32
C SER A 16 -13.06 -0.72 -6.37
N ALA A 17 -11.86 -0.34 -6.83
CA ALA A 17 -11.15 -1.08 -7.86
C ALA A 17 -10.60 -2.43 -7.35
N PRO A 18 -10.45 -3.45 -8.21
CA PRO A 18 -9.72 -4.66 -7.85
C PRO A 18 -8.32 -4.35 -7.32
N LEU A 19 -7.88 -5.01 -6.24
CA LEU A 19 -6.59 -4.70 -5.61
C LEU A 19 -5.41 -4.89 -6.59
N ALA A 20 -5.50 -5.88 -7.48
CA ALA A 20 -4.50 -6.10 -8.52
C ALA A 20 -4.32 -4.89 -9.45
N ASP A 21 -5.42 -4.21 -9.78
CA ASP A 21 -5.38 -3.02 -10.64
C ASP A 21 -4.75 -1.83 -9.90
N VAL A 22 -5.07 -1.68 -8.62
CA VAL A 22 -4.45 -0.65 -7.75
C VAL A 22 -2.95 -0.87 -7.64
N LEU A 23 -2.51 -2.11 -7.40
CA LEU A 23 -1.10 -2.49 -7.31
C LEU A 23 -0.37 -2.22 -8.64
N ALA A 24 -0.97 -2.60 -9.77
CA ALA A 24 -0.43 -2.36 -11.10
C ALA A 24 -0.32 -0.86 -11.40
N ALA A 25 -1.35 -0.08 -11.07
CA ALA A 25 -1.38 1.37 -11.25
C ALA A 25 -0.31 2.08 -10.42
N CYS A 26 -0.10 1.63 -9.18
CA CYS A 26 0.94 2.16 -8.29
C CYS A 26 2.33 1.61 -8.61
N ARG A 27 2.46 0.63 -9.51
CA ARG A 27 3.70 -0.10 -9.83
C ARG A 27 4.32 -0.76 -8.61
N VAL A 28 3.49 -1.44 -7.84
CA VAL A 28 3.85 -2.07 -6.57
C VAL A 28 3.55 -3.54 -6.59
N ARG A 29 4.42 -4.33 -5.95
CA ARG A 29 4.17 -5.74 -5.69
C ARG A 29 3.69 -5.95 -4.25
N LEU A 30 2.64 -6.73 -4.05
CA LEU A 30 2.24 -7.19 -2.72
C LEU A 30 3.10 -8.40 -2.33
N VAL A 31 3.66 -8.36 -1.13
CA VAL A 31 4.53 -9.39 -0.57
C VAL A 31 4.00 -9.75 0.82
N GLU A 32 3.56 -11.00 0.97
CA GLU A 32 3.12 -11.53 2.26
C GLU A 32 4.35 -12.09 2.98
N GLN A 33 4.68 -11.56 4.14
CA GLN A 33 5.85 -11.98 4.93
C GLN A 33 5.51 -12.03 6.42
N LEU A 34 6.23 -12.86 7.16
CA LEU A 34 6.31 -12.76 8.62
C LEU A 34 7.04 -11.46 8.96
N LEU A 35 6.28 -10.38 9.15
CA LEU A 35 6.81 -9.14 9.70
C LEU A 35 7.16 -9.37 11.17
N MET A 36 8.34 -8.92 11.60
CA MET A 36 8.65 -8.90 13.04
C MET A 36 7.54 -8.15 13.78
N PRO A 37 7.09 -8.64 14.95
CA PRO A 37 5.92 -8.12 15.64
C PRO A 37 6.18 -6.67 16.08
N HIS A 38 5.81 -5.71 15.23
CA HIS A 38 5.59 -4.35 15.66
C HIS A 38 4.08 -4.22 15.94
N PRO A 39 3.65 -3.92 17.18
CA PRO A 39 2.25 -4.01 17.60
C PRO A 39 1.29 -3.09 16.82
N HIS A 40 1.83 -2.22 15.96
CA HIS A 40 1.09 -1.24 15.18
C HIS A 40 1.42 -1.22 13.68
N MET A 41 2.33 -2.09 13.21
CA MET A 41 2.69 -2.12 11.78
C MET A 41 1.88 -3.20 11.06
N THR A 42 0.87 -2.79 10.30
CA THR A 42 -0.01 -3.69 9.55
C THR A 42 0.34 -3.78 8.07
N ALA A 43 1.03 -2.77 7.52
CA ALA A 43 1.61 -2.79 6.19
C ALA A 43 2.76 -1.77 6.08
N CYS A 44 3.77 -2.02 5.24
CA CYS A 44 4.79 -1.03 4.92
C CYS A 44 5.21 -1.08 3.44
N ILE A 45 5.67 0.05 2.89
CA ILE A 45 6.29 0.10 1.56
C ILE A 45 7.80 0.04 1.73
N ALA A 46 8.43 -0.97 1.13
CA ALA A 46 9.87 -1.05 0.97
C ALA A 46 10.26 -0.56 -0.44
N LEU A 47 11.24 0.33 -0.50
CA LEU A 47 11.85 0.79 -1.76
C LEU A 47 13.19 0.08 -1.94
N GLY A 48 13.34 -0.66 -3.04
CA GLY A 48 14.59 -1.34 -3.40
C GLY A 48 14.96 -1.10 -4.85
N GLY A 49 16.18 -1.53 -5.24
CA GLY A 49 16.71 -1.33 -6.59
C GLY A 49 15.89 -1.95 -7.73
N ALA A 50 14.92 -2.82 -7.42
CA ALA A 50 14.02 -3.46 -8.38
C ALA A 50 12.60 -2.87 -8.42
N GLY A 51 12.24 -1.96 -7.50
CA GLY A 51 10.90 -1.37 -7.43
C GLY A 51 10.39 -1.17 -6.00
N ALA A 52 9.09 -0.92 -5.88
CA ALA A 52 8.40 -0.77 -4.61
C ALA A 52 7.59 -2.01 -4.27
N GLU A 53 7.68 -2.43 -3.01
CA GLU A 53 7.00 -3.61 -2.49
C GLU A 53 6.19 -3.24 -1.26
N VAL A 54 4.95 -3.73 -1.17
CA VAL A 54 4.13 -3.61 0.04
C VAL A 54 4.21 -4.91 0.81
N HIS A 55 4.71 -4.83 2.03
CA HIS A 55 4.84 -5.97 2.92
C HIS A 55 3.69 -5.97 3.92
N VAL A 56 3.05 -7.12 4.09
CA VAL A 56 1.95 -7.35 5.03
C VAL A 56 2.15 -8.67 5.79
N PRO A 57 1.63 -8.79 7.03
CA PRO A 57 1.67 -10.05 7.77
C PRO A 57 0.93 -11.16 7.02
N ALA A 58 1.53 -12.35 6.96
CA ALA A 58 0.90 -13.52 6.32
C ALA A 58 -0.41 -13.95 7.02
N ASP A 59 -0.47 -13.79 8.34
CA ASP A 59 -1.60 -14.24 9.18
C ASP A 59 -2.68 -13.15 9.38
N GLN A 60 -2.57 -12.01 8.68
CA GLN A 60 -3.56 -10.94 8.80
C GLN A 60 -4.88 -11.32 8.10
N ASP A 61 -6.00 -10.90 8.69
CA ASP A 61 -7.32 -11.06 8.05
C ASP A 61 -7.30 -10.49 6.61
N PRO A 62 -7.81 -11.24 5.60
CA PRO A 62 -7.74 -10.80 4.21
C PRO A 62 -8.44 -9.47 3.94
N MET A 63 -9.53 -9.13 4.63
CA MET A 63 -10.24 -7.87 4.44
C MET A 63 -9.46 -6.70 5.04
N GLU A 64 -8.98 -6.85 6.27
CA GLU A 64 -8.13 -5.86 6.93
C GLU A 64 -6.87 -5.58 6.11
N ARG A 65 -6.19 -6.64 5.65
CA ARG A 65 -5.02 -6.55 4.80
C ARG A 65 -5.27 -5.73 3.55
N GLN A 66 -6.37 -6.01 2.82
CA GLN A 66 -6.70 -5.25 1.62
C GLN A 66 -6.91 -3.77 1.91
N LEU A 67 -7.64 -3.45 2.99
CA LEU A 67 -7.90 -2.06 3.38
C LEU A 67 -6.61 -1.33 3.78
N HIS A 68 -5.70 -1.99 4.51
CA HIS A 68 -4.40 -1.42 4.85
C HIS A 68 -3.52 -1.17 3.63
N VAL A 69 -3.41 -2.15 2.72
CA VAL A 69 -2.64 -1.99 1.46
C VAL A 69 -3.20 -0.82 0.65
N ARG A 70 -4.53 -0.72 0.52
CA ARG A 70 -5.18 0.38 -0.20
C ARG A 70 -4.89 1.72 0.46
N GLY A 71 -5.00 1.81 1.79
CA GLY A 71 -4.75 3.05 2.53
C GLY A 71 -3.29 3.50 2.41
N LEU A 72 -2.37 2.53 2.45
CA LEU A 72 -0.94 2.73 2.27
C LEU A 72 -0.61 3.27 0.87
N LEU A 73 -1.17 2.65 -0.17
CA LEU A 73 -0.96 3.07 -1.56
C LEU A 73 -1.64 4.42 -1.87
N ALA A 74 -2.84 4.64 -1.35
CA ALA A 74 -3.57 5.90 -1.53
C ALA A 74 -2.78 7.06 -0.94
N ARG A 75 -2.34 6.94 0.32
CA ARG A 75 -1.53 7.97 0.96
C ARG A 75 -0.20 8.20 0.26
N TRP A 76 0.48 7.14 -0.16
CA TRP A 76 1.75 7.25 -0.87
C TRP A 76 1.60 8.04 -2.19
N ASN A 77 0.44 7.91 -2.85
CA ASN A 77 0.08 8.68 -4.04
C ASN A 77 -0.59 10.04 -3.74
N GLY A 78 -0.48 10.53 -2.50
CA GLY A 78 -0.98 11.86 -2.12
C GLY A 78 -2.49 11.95 -1.90
N VAL A 79 -3.20 10.82 -1.87
CA VAL A 79 -4.63 10.79 -1.54
C VAL A 79 -4.80 10.91 -0.03
N ASP A 80 -5.68 11.82 0.40
CA ASP A 80 -6.04 11.95 1.81
C ASP A 80 -6.93 10.78 2.24
N VAL A 81 -6.54 10.14 3.36
CA VAL A 81 -7.14 8.92 3.92
C VAL A 81 -7.59 9.11 5.38
N ALA A 82 -7.68 10.36 5.86
CA ALA A 82 -8.02 10.65 7.26
C ALA A 82 -9.41 10.15 7.68
N ASP A 83 -10.33 9.99 6.73
CA ASP A 83 -11.71 9.54 6.90
C ASP A 83 -11.92 8.05 6.62
N TRP A 84 -10.84 7.29 6.39
CA TRP A 84 -10.94 5.88 6.06
C TRP A 84 -11.30 5.03 7.29
N PRO A 85 -11.99 3.89 7.09
CA PRO A 85 -12.55 3.08 8.18
C PRO A 85 -11.50 2.45 9.12
N MET A 86 -10.21 2.67 8.87
CA MET A 86 -9.13 2.07 9.64
C MET A 86 -7.94 3.04 9.74
N PRO A 87 -7.35 3.21 10.93
CA PRO A 87 -6.17 4.07 11.09
C PRO A 87 -5.01 3.53 10.27
N VAL A 88 -4.52 4.33 9.32
CA VAL A 88 -3.32 4.01 8.54
C VAL A 88 -2.14 4.69 9.21
N LEU A 89 -1.39 3.92 10.01
CA LEU A 89 -0.18 4.40 10.68
C LEU A 89 1.01 4.25 9.73
N PHE A 90 1.64 5.38 9.42
CA PHE A 90 2.90 5.40 8.68
C PHE A 90 4.01 5.69 9.66
N SER A 91 4.99 4.79 9.75
CA SER A 91 6.27 5.18 10.32
C SER A 91 7.06 5.89 9.21
N PRO A 92 7.43 7.18 9.37
CA PRO A 92 8.51 7.71 8.57
C PRO A 92 9.81 6.97 8.96
N GLU A 93 10.77 6.94 8.03
CA GLU A 93 12.14 6.39 8.13
C GLU A 93 12.29 4.94 7.65
N THR A 94 13.16 4.63 6.67
CA THR A 94 14.57 5.06 6.55
C THR A 94 14.89 5.80 5.25
N THR A 95 15.05 7.13 5.30
CA THR A 95 16.05 7.78 4.45
C THR A 95 17.39 7.41 5.07
N GLY A 96 18.00 6.33 4.57
CA GLY A 96 19.41 6.08 4.82
C GLY A 96 20.19 7.27 4.26
N GLY A 97 20.64 8.16 5.15
CA GLY A 97 21.67 9.11 4.81
C GLY A 97 22.90 8.35 4.34
N ALA A 98 23.29 8.54 3.10
CA ALA A 98 24.65 8.35 2.65
C ALA A 98 25.18 9.76 2.36
N ALA A 99 25.94 10.26 3.32
CA ALA A 99 26.93 11.31 3.11
C ALA A 99 28.05 10.82 2.18
#